data_AF-A0A8X6KCV2-F1
#
_entry.id   AF-A0A8X6KCV2-F1
#
_cell.length_a   1.000
_cell.length_b   1.000
_cell.length_c   1.000
_cell.angle_alpha   90.00
_cell.angle_beta   90.00
_cell.angle_gamma   90.00
#
_symmetry.space_group_name_H-M   'P 1'
#
loop_
_entity.id
_entity.type
_entity.pdbx_description
1 polymer ?
#
loop_
_entity_poly.entity_id
_entity_poly.type
_entity_poly.pdbx_seq_one_letter_code
_entity_poly.pdbx_strand_id
1 'polypeptide(L)'
;MHSYTAVLWSDSTVVLSWIQGDPNRWKTFVCNRSTEILQYTTSSQWRHCTVEVESRKTECRSFYVATTEPIIDISRYSSYTKILRVTAWILCFLHNCKSHLRIIHELNCNEIEKAKDYWIQTVHPQCFSAEFNALKEGRPLQKNSKISYFNPFLKDDYLRLGGRLQFSEIPFDTQHPLILYGNHFFIHLLIQHTHIRLHHLGVRIVLSELRSTFWILRGRQAIKKALHKYLPCKLFKAKCGMQIEAPLPSERVVPSALFTITGIDFAVPVNIRCLKPRDTAYKALFTCATT
;
A
#
# COMPACT_ATOMS: atom_id res chain seq x y z
N MET A 1 27.63 52.77 -61.88
CA MET A 1 27.93 52.21 -60.53
C MET A 1 26.90 51.16 -60.24
N HIS A 2 27.31 49.88 -60.20
CA HIS A 2 26.39 48.75 -60.04
C HIS A 2 25.80 48.76 -58.62
N SER A 3 24.51 49.10 -58.52
CA SER A 3 23.74 49.02 -57.27
C SER A 3 23.47 47.55 -56.95
N TYR A 4 24.34 46.95 -56.14
CA TYR A 4 24.08 45.62 -55.60
C TYR A 4 22.93 45.70 -54.61
N THR A 5 21.76 45.17 -54.99
CA THR A 5 20.59 45.03 -54.13
C THR A 5 20.79 43.83 -53.19
N ALA A 6 21.51 44.05 -52.08
CA ALA A 6 21.59 43.06 -51.01
C ALA A 6 20.24 42.93 -50.28
N VAL A 7 19.80 41.70 -50.02
CA VAL A 7 18.64 41.39 -49.18
C VAL A 7 19.17 40.89 -47.84
N LEU A 8 18.74 41.53 -46.75
CA LEU A 8 19.19 41.28 -45.39
C LEU A 8 18.05 40.66 -44.58
N TRP A 9 18.37 39.77 -43.64
CA TRP A 9 17.39 39.01 -42.89
C TRP A 9 17.59 39.15 -41.38
N SER A 10 16.49 39.29 -40.65
CA SER A 10 16.44 39.26 -39.18
C SER A 10 15.42 38.20 -38.75
N ASP A 11 15.78 37.34 -37.80
CA ASP A 11 14.89 36.37 -37.16
C ASP A 11 14.06 36.99 -36.01
N SER A 12 14.33 38.26 -35.67
CA SER A 12 13.59 39.03 -34.68
C SER A 12 12.70 40.06 -35.34
N THR A 13 11.38 39.92 -35.13
CA THR A 13 10.37 40.92 -35.54
C THR A 13 10.55 42.26 -34.84
N VAL A 14 11.05 42.23 -33.60
CA VAL A 14 11.29 43.44 -32.79
C VAL A 14 12.45 44.25 -33.38
N VAL A 15 13.57 43.59 -33.71
CA VAL A 15 14.72 44.25 -34.35
C VAL A 15 14.34 44.78 -35.73
N LEU A 16 13.57 44.01 -36.50
CA LEU A 16 13.06 44.47 -37.80
C LEU A 16 12.22 45.74 -37.65
N SER A 17 11.34 45.80 -36.65
CA SER A 17 10.52 46.99 -36.36
C SER A 17 11.36 48.20 -35.98
N TRP A 18 12.48 48.02 -35.27
CA TRP A 18 13.38 49.13 -34.94
C TRP A 18 14.10 49.71 -36.16
N ILE A 19 14.55 48.85 -37.07
CA ILE A 19 15.23 49.24 -38.31
C ILE A 19 14.24 49.89 -39.29
N GLN A 20 12.98 49.44 -39.30
CA GLN A 20 11.95 49.98 -40.17
C GLN A 20 11.30 51.27 -39.65
N GLY A 21 11.32 51.48 -38.33
CA GLY A 21 10.79 52.68 -37.69
C GLY A 21 11.80 53.84 -37.64
N ASP A 22 11.32 55.02 -37.24
CA ASP A 22 12.18 56.19 -37.01
C ASP A 22 13.10 55.97 -35.78
N PRO A 23 14.43 56.00 -35.94
CA PRO A 23 15.39 55.81 -34.84
C PRO A 23 15.15 56.70 -33.63
N ASN A 24 14.70 57.93 -33.84
CA ASN A 24 14.52 58.92 -32.77
C ASN A 24 13.36 58.57 -31.81
N ARG A 25 12.49 57.64 -32.18
CA ARG A 25 11.40 57.15 -31.31
C ARG A 25 11.90 56.15 -30.27
N TRP A 26 13.10 55.61 -30.42
CA TRP A 26 13.65 54.57 -29.55
C TRP A 26 14.59 55.14 -28.48
N LYS A 27 14.78 54.38 -27.40
CA LYS A 27 15.76 54.72 -26.35
C LYS A 27 17.17 54.83 -26.97
N THR A 28 18.01 55.69 -26.39
CA THR A 28 19.34 56.09 -26.91
C THR A 28 20.18 54.92 -27.45
N PHE A 29 20.20 53.78 -26.76
CA PHE A 29 20.94 52.60 -27.20
C PHE A 29 20.43 52.03 -28.55
N VAL A 30 19.10 51.90 -28.70
CA VAL A 30 18.47 51.35 -29.90
C VAL A 30 18.56 52.36 -31.05
N CYS A 31 18.34 53.66 -30.77
CA CYS A 31 18.48 54.74 -31.74
C CYS A 31 19.88 54.76 -32.37
N ASN A 32 20.93 54.70 -31.54
CA ASN A 32 22.31 54.73 -32.03
C ASN A 32 22.61 53.54 -32.95
N ARG A 33 22.13 52.34 -32.59
CA ARG A 33 22.36 51.11 -33.37
C ARG A 33 21.54 51.04 -34.65
N SER A 34 20.27 51.42 -34.63
CA SER A 34 19.45 51.47 -35.84
C SER A 34 19.97 52.54 -36.81
N THR A 35 20.44 53.68 -36.30
CA THR A 35 21.07 54.73 -37.11
C THR A 35 22.36 54.25 -37.76
N GLU A 36 23.23 53.56 -37.00
CA GLU A 36 24.47 52.95 -37.53
C GLU A 36 24.16 51.94 -38.64
N ILE A 37 23.16 51.07 -38.46
CA ILE A 37 22.73 50.11 -39.48
C ILE A 37 22.21 50.81 -40.74
N LEU A 38 21.43 51.89 -40.57
CA LEU A 38 20.84 52.66 -41.67
C LEU A 38 21.85 53.57 -42.40
N GLN A 39 23.07 53.76 -41.88
CA GLN A 39 24.14 54.44 -42.61
C GLN A 39 24.66 53.60 -43.79
N TYR A 40 24.61 52.27 -43.65
CA TYR A 40 25.16 51.34 -44.64
C TYR A 40 24.09 50.53 -45.38
N THR A 41 22.85 50.55 -44.90
CA THR A 41 21.74 49.77 -45.45
C THR A 41 20.47 50.61 -45.51
N THR A 42 19.52 50.24 -46.36
CA THR A 42 18.19 50.86 -46.36
C THR A 42 17.19 49.95 -45.66
N SER A 43 16.21 50.55 -44.97
CA SER A 43 15.13 49.84 -44.27
C SER A 43 14.41 48.80 -45.15
N SER A 44 14.23 49.11 -46.45
CA SER A 44 13.60 48.22 -47.42
C SER A 44 14.40 46.96 -47.78
N GLN A 45 15.69 46.90 -47.42
CA GLN A 45 16.52 45.71 -47.63
C GLN A 45 16.28 44.61 -46.59
N TRP A 46 15.68 44.95 -45.44
CA TRP A 46 15.51 44.05 -44.30
C TRP A 46 14.19 43.29 -44.35
N ARG A 47 14.26 41.96 -44.25
CA ARG A 47 13.11 41.05 -44.22
C ARG A 47 13.14 40.16 -42.98
N HIS A 48 11.97 39.72 -42.54
CA HIS A 48 11.85 38.80 -41.42
C HIS A 48 12.07 37.35 -41.87
N CYS A 49 12.99 36.64 -41.24
CA CYS A 49 13.15 35.20 -41.45
C CYS A 49 12.09 34.46 -40.63
N THR A 50 11.05 33.97 -41.28
CA THR A 50 10.10 33.04 -40.65
C THR A 50 10.78 31.68 -40.56
N VAL A 51 11.40 31.37 -39.44
CA VAL A 51 11.81 30.00 -39.15
C VAL A 51 10.53 29.21 -38.93
N GLU A 52 10.10 28.43 -39.93
CA GLU A 52 9.23 27.29 -39.65
C GLU A 52 10.00 26.47 -38.61
N VAL A 53 9.45 26.38 -37.40
CA VAL A 53 10.02 25.54 -36.36
C VAL A 53 10.04 24.14 -36.95
N GLU A 54 11.21 23.74 -37.46
CA GLU A 54 11.48 22.37 -37.84
C GLU A 54 11.34 21.60 -36.53
N SER A 55 10.14 21.08 -36.33
CA SER A 55 9.83 20.19 -35.22
C SER A 55 10.70 18.98 -35.43
N ARG A 56 11.94 19.04 -34.90
CA ARG A 56 12.71 17.85 -34.60
C ARG A 56 11.80 17.09 -33.65
N LYS A 57 11.04 16.15 -34.22
CA LYS A 57 10.45 15.06 -33.45
C LYS A 57 11.64 14.41 -32.81
N THR A 58 11.92 14.78 -31.56
CA THR A 58 12.71 13.94 -30.68
C THR A 58 11.93 12.65 -30.64
N GLU A 59 12.36 11.66 -31.45
CA GLU A 59 11.81 10.33 -31.42
C GLU A 59 12.29 9.76 -30.07
N CYS A 60 11.60 10.12 -29.00
CA CYS A 60 11.76 9.51 -27.69
C CYS A 60 11.28 8.08 -27.83
N ARG A 61 12.18 7.19 -28.27
CA ARG A 61 11.99 5.75 -28.10
C ARG A 61 12.17 5.45 -26.62
N SER A 62 11.06 5.48 -25.89
CA SER A 62 10.98 4.89 -24.57
C SER A 62 11.22 3.39 -24.71
N PHE A 63 12.38 2.92 -24.25
CA PHE A 63 12.59 1.50 -24.00
C PHE A 63 11.74 1.11 -22.79
N TYR A 64 10.55 0.58 -23.02
CA TYR A 64 9.78 -0.06 -21.97
C TYR A 64 10.41 -1.42 -21.69
N VAL A 65 11.16 -1.54 -20.61
CA VAL A 65 11.40 -2.85 -20.01
C VAL A 65 10.10 -3.24 -19.30
N ALA A 66 9.50 -4.36 -19.68
CA ALA A 66 8.36 -4.92 -18.97
C ALA A 66 8.83 -5.41 -17.59
N THR A 67 8.93 -4.50 -16.63
CA THR A 67 9.24 -4.85 -15.24
C THR A 67 8.04 -5.58 -14.65
N THR A 68 8.29 -6.76 -14.07
CA THR A 68 7.30 -7.53 -13.29
C THR A 68 6.99 -6.90 -11.93
N GLU A 69 7.38 -5.65 -11.73
CA GLU A 69 7.19 -4.92 -10.49
C GLU A 69 5.77 -4.38 -10.41
N PRO A 70 5.15 -4.44 -9.22
CA PRO A 70 3.81 -3.89 -9.02
C PRO A 70 3.85 -2.37 -9.21
N ILE A 71 2.75 -1.79 -9.69
CA ILE A 71 2.57 -0.34 -9.87
C ILE A 71 2.78 0.42 -8.54
N ILE A 72 2.57 -0.27 -7.42
CA ILE A 72 2.63 0.30 -6.08
C ILE A 72 3.44 -0.63 -5.19
N ASP A 73 4.31 -0.05 -4.36
CA ASP A 73 4.95 -0.81 -3.29
C ASP A 73 3.90 -1.21 -2.23
N ILE A 74 3.71 -2.52 -2.10
CA ILE A 74 2.79 -3.13 -1.16
C ILE A 74 3.21 -2.93 0.30
N SER A 75 4.51 -2.77 0.57
CA SER A 75 5.07 -2.70 1.92
C SER A 75 4.53 -1.50 2.72
N ARG A 76 4.07 -0.47 2.01
CA ARG A 76 3.52 0.77 2.57
C ARG A 76 2.10 0.63 3.12
N TYR A 77 1.47 -0.53 2.96
CA TYR A 77 0.08 -0.76 3.32
C TYR A 77 -0.05 -1.80 4.43
N SER A 78 -0.93 -1.50 5.40
CA SER A 78 -1.30 -2.41 6.50
C SER A 78 -2.74 -2.95 6.39
N SER A 79 -3.50 -2.50 5.38
CA SER A 79 -4.91 -2.86 5.18
C SER A 79 -5.16 -3.36 3.77
N TYR A 80 -5.77 -4.53 3.68
CA TYR A 80 -6.18 -5.17 2.42
C TYR A 80 -7.21 -4.34 1.65
N THR A 81 -8.23 -3.80 2.33
CA THR A 81 -9.26 -2.99 1.65
C THR A 81 -8.69 -1.67 1.15
N LYS A 82 -7.76 -1.07 1.90
CA LYS A 82 -7.10 0.18 1.50
C LYS A 82 -6.29 -0.02 0.23
N ILE A 83 -5.49 -1.08 0.15
CA ILE A 83 -4.69 -1.32 -1.04
C ILE A 83 -5.56 -1.61 -2.26
N LEU A 84 -6.63 -2.41 -2.13
CA LEU A 84 -7.54 -2.66 -3.25
C LEU A 84 -8.20 -1.38 -3.75
N ARG A 85 -8.70 -0.52 -2.85
CA ARG A 85 -9.32 0.76 -3.22
C ARG A 85 -8.34 1.72 -3.91
N VAL A 86 -7.12 1.85 -3.39
CA VAL A 86 -6.10 2.72 -4.00
C VAL A 86 -5.71 2.19 -5.38
N THR A 87 -5.51 0.88 -5.49
CA THR A 87 -5.17 0.24 -6.78
C THR A 87 -6.30 0.42 -7.79
N ALA A 88 -7.55 0.23 -7.35
CA ALA A 88 -8.72 0.42 -8.20
C ALA A 88 -8.87 1.88 -8.68
N TRP A 89 -8.65 2.87 -7.81
CA TRP A 89 -8.60 4.28 -8.23
C TRP A 89 -7.51 4.55 -9.26
N ILE A 90 -6.32 3.97 -9.10
CA ILE A 90 -5.23 4.10 -10.06
C ILE A 90 -5.60 3.47 -11.40
N LEU A 91 -6.24 2.30 -11.40
CA LEU A 91 -6.73 1.66 -12.62
C LEU A 91 -7.81 2.51 -13.31
N CYS A 92 -8.74 3.11 -12.56
CA CYS A 92 -9.73 4.04 -13.09
C CYS A 92 -9.07 5.29 -13.68
N PHE A 93 -8.06 5.84 -13.00
CA PHE A 93 -7.30 6.99 -13.50
C PHE A 93 -6.59 6.65 -14.82
N LEU A 94 -5.90 5.50 -14.88
CA LEU A 94 -5.24 5.03 -16.10
C LEU A 94 -6.23 4.80 -17.24
N HIS A 95 -7.44 4.31 -16.95
CA HIS A 95 -8.51 4.20 -17.93
C HIS A 95 -8.94 5.58 -18.45
N ASN A 96 -9.18 6.54 -17.56
CA ASN A 96 -9.60 7.91 -17.91
C ASN A 96 -8.54 8.68 -18.71
N CYS A 97 -7.25 8.37 -18.54
CA CYS A 97 -6.19 8.95 -19.35
C CYS A 97 -6.16 8.40 -20.78
N LYS A 98 -6.66 7.17 -21.00
CA LYS A 98 -6.62 6.48 -22.30
C LYS A 98 -7.95 6.53 -23.07
N SER A 99 -9.06 6.67 -22.35
CA SER A 99 -10.42 6.62 -22.90
C SER A 99 -11.02 8.01 -23.01
N HIS A 100 -11.81 8.25 -24.05
CA HIS A 100 -12.66 9.44 -24.15
C HIS A 100 -13.86 9.39 -23.20
N LEU A 101 -14.30 8.17 -22.83
CA LEU A 101 -15.36 7.96 -21.84
C LEU A 101 -14.75 7.94 -20.45
N ARG A 102 -14.95 9.03 -19.70
CA ARG A 102 -14.42 9.17 -18.35
C ARG A 102 -15.36 8.52 -17.33
N ILE A 103 -14.75 7.75 -16.43
CA ILE A 103 -15.33 7.26 -15.19
C ILE A 103 -15.34 8.42 -14.17
N ILE A 104 -16.53 8.86 -13.77
CA ILE A 104 -16.72 10.00 -12.85
C ILE A 104 -17.48 9.56 -11.57
N HIS A 105 -17.88 8.30 -11.46
CA HIS A 105 -18.60 7.75 -10.31
C HIS A 105 -17.67 7.28 -9.18
N GLU A 106 -18.27 7.02 -8.01
CA GLU A 106 -17.59 6.35 -6.90
C GLU A 106 -17.20 4.90 -7.26
N LEU A 107 -16.21 4.34 -6.58
CA LEU A 107 -15.82 2.94 -6.81
C LEU A 107 -16.98 1.97 -6.62
N ASN A 108 -17.20 1.15 -7.64
CA ASN A 108 -18.06 -0.01 -7.60
C ASN A 108 -17.28 -1.30 -7.24
N CYS A 109 -18.03 -2.37 -7.02
CA CYS A 109 -17.48 -3.68 -6.69
C CYS A 109 -16.60 -4.25 -7.82
N ASN A 110 -16.96 -4.02 -9.08
CA ASN A 110 -16.24 -4.54 -10.24
C ASN A 110 -14.83 -3.94 -10.36
N GLU A 111 -14.65 -2.66 -10.04
CA GLU A 111 -13.32 -2.03 -10.03
C GLU A 111 -12.45 -2.54 -8.89
N ILE A 112 -13.05 -2.85 -7.74
CA ILE A 112 -12.36 -3.50 -6.61
C ILE A 112 -11.97 -4.93 -6.97
N GLU A 113 -12.83 -5.67 -7.68
CA GLU A 113 -12.52 -7.01 -8.20
C GLU A 113 -11.39 -6.97 -9.21
N LYS A 114 -11.40 -6.04 -10.17
CA LYS A 114 -10.29 -5.82 -11.11
C LYS A 114 -8.96 -5.51 -10.39
N ALA A 115 -9.01 -4.73 -9.32
CA ALA A 115 -7.82 -4.45 -8.51
C ALA A 115 -7.31 -5.70 -7.79
N LYS A 116 -8.21 -6.54 -7.26
CA LYS A 116 -7.86 -7.83 -6.65
C LYS A 116 -7.21 -8.74 -7.69
N ASP A 117 -7.80 -8.84 -8.86
CA ASP A 117 -7.33 -9.63 -10.00
C ASP A 117 -5.94 -9.19 -10.45
N TYR A 118 -5.73 -7.87 -10.58
CA TYR A 118 -4.41 -7.29 -10.85
C TYR A 118 -3.36 -7.75 -9.84
N TRP A 119 -3.66 -7.72 -8.54
CA TRP A 119 -2.71 -8.16 -7.52
C TRP A 119 -2.43 -9.67 -7.61
N ILE A 120 -3.44 -10.50 -7.87
CA ILE A 120 -3.25 -11.94 -8.03
C ILE A 120 -2.36 -12.23 -9.24
N GLN A 121 -2.63 -11.59 -10.38
CA GLN A 121 -1.83 -11.70 -11.60
C GLN A 121 -0.40 -11.18 -11.42
N THR A 122 -0.18 -10.20 -10.55
CA THR A 122 1.16 -9.70 -10.22
C THR A 122 1.92 -10.63 -9.28
N VAL A 123 1.23 -11.20 -8.29
CA VAL A 123 1.84 -12.06 -7.26
C VAL A 123 2.18 -13.46 -7.78
N HIS A 124 1.39 -14.01 -8.72
CA HIS A 124 1.63 -15.34 -9.27
C HIS A 124 3.01 -15.49 -9.94
N PRO A 125 3.40 -14.65 -10.93
CA PRO A 125 4.72 -14.72 -11.54
C PRO A 125 5.85 -14.49 -10.54
N GLN A 126 5.65 -13.64 -9.52
CA GLN A 126 6.65 -13.38 -8.48
C GLN A 126 6.86 -14.60 -7.57
N CYS A 127 5.81 -15.38 -7.28
CA CYS A 127 5.89 -16.53 -6.38
C CYS A 127 6.20 -17.85 -7.08
N PHE A 128 5.76 -18.00 -8.34
CA PHE A 128 5.76 -19.24 -9.11
C PHE A 128 6.31 -19.00 -10.52
N SER A 129 7.43 -18.28 -10.64
CA SER A 129 7.97 -17.86 -11.95
C SER A 129 8.24 -19.04 -12.89
N ALA A 130 8.91 -20.08 -12.39
CA ALA A 130 9.24 -21.27 -13.18
C ALA A 130 7.99 -22.05 -13.57
N GLU A 131 7.05 -22.24 -12.65
CA GLU A 131 5.83 -23.00 -12.90
C GLU A 131 4.85 -22.26 -13.81
N PHE A 132 4.74 -20.94 -13.66
CA PHE A 132 3.89 -20.09 -14.50
C PHE A 132 4.38 -20.10 -15.96
N ASN A 133 5.69 -19.94 -16.18
CA ASN A 133 6.27 -20.00 -17.53
C ASN A 133 6.12 -21.39 -18.15
N ALA A 134 6.35 -22.46 -17.38
CA ALA A 134 6.19 -23.82 -17.88
C ALA A 134 4.74 -24.10 -18.32
N LEU A 135 3.75 -23.71 -17.52
CA LEU A 135 2.34 -23.88 -17.85
C LEU A 135 1.89 -23.01 -19.02
N LYS A 136 2.41 -21.78 -19.13
CA LYS A 136 2.12 -20.88 -20.26
C LYS A 136 2.61 -21.46 -21.59
N GLU A 137 3.71 -22.20 -21.55
CA GLU A 137 4.28 -22.88 -22.72
C GLU A 137 3.77 -24.31 -22.91
N GLY A 138 2.81 -24.78 -22.10
CA GLY A 138 2.26 -26.13 -22.16
C GLY A 138 3.24 -27.24 -21.77
N ARG A 139 4.36 -26.88 -21.10
CA ARG A 139 5.37 -27.83 -20.63
C ARG A 139 4.95 -28.45 -19.28
N PRO A 140 5.27 -29.73 -19.04
CA PRO A 140 5.00 -30.34 -17.74
C PRO A 140 5.83 -29.68 -16.63
N LEU A 141 5.25 -29.56 -15.45
CA LEU A 141 5.96 -29.02 -14.29
C LEU A 141 7.10 -29.93 -13.84
N GLN A 142 8.18 -29.30 -13.37
CA GLN A 142 9.28 -30.03 -12.75
C GLN A 142 8.78 -30.74 -11.49
N LYS A 143 9.20 -32.01 -11.29
CA LYS A 143 8.73 -32.85 -10.18
C LYS A 143 9.06 -32.28 -8.79
N ASN A 144 10.12 -31.49 -8.69
CA ASN A 144 10.57 -30.78 -7.47
C ASN A 144 9.78 -29.49 -7.16
N SER A 145 8.91 -29.02 -8.07
CA SER A 145 8.13 -27.81 -7.83
C SER A 145 7.19 -27.98 -6.64
N LYS A 146 6.90 -26.88 -5.94
CA LYS A 146 6.05 -26.90 -4.73
C LYS A 146 4.60 -27.28 -5.04
N ILE A 147 4.22 -27.21 -6.32
CA ILE A 147 2.84 -27.34 -6.76
C ILE A 147 2.57 -28.48 -7.74
N SER A 148 3.59 -29.23 -8.20
CA SER A 148 3.43 -30.36 -9.13
C SER A 148 2.37 -31.36 -8.67
N TYR A 149 2.35 -31.67 -7.37
CA TYR A 149 1.42 -32.62 -6.77
C TYR A 149 -0.06 -32.19 -6.76
N PHE A 150 -0.35 -30.91 -7.04
CA PHE A 150 -1.72 -30.37 -7.03
C PHE A 150 -2.38 -30.31 -8.42
N ASN A 151 -1.76 -30.93 -9.43
CA ASN A 151 -2.21 -30.88 -10.83
C ASN A 151 -2.65 -29.46 -11.26
N PRO A 152 -1.78 -28.45 -11.14
CA PRO A 152 -2.16 -27.07 -11.38
C PRO A 152 -2.35 -26.82 -12.88
N PHE A 153 -3.29 -25.94 -13.22
CA PHE A 153 -3.53 -25.52 -14.59
C PHE A 153 -3.74 -24.01 -14.65
N LEU A 154 -3.50 -23.43 -15.83
CA LEU A 154 -3.79 -22.03 -16.11
C LEU A 154 -5.17 -21.91 -16.76
N LYS A 155 -5.98 -20.99 -16.25
CA LYS A 155 -7.21 -20.55 -16.89
C LYS A 155 -7.38 -19.06 -16.68
N ASP A 156 -7.60 -18.31 -17.75
CA ASP A 156 -7.71 -16.84 -17.75
C ASP A 156 -6.50 -16.16 -17.08
N ASP A 157 -5.28 -16.68 -17.34
CA ASP A 157 -4.01 -16.28 -16.70
C ASP A 157 -3.92 -16.50 -15.17
N TYR A 158 -4.87 -17.23 -14.60
CA TYR A 158 -4.84 -17.62 -13.20
C TYR A 158 -4.35 -19.04 -12.99
N LEU A 159 -3.45 -19.19 -12.03
CA LEU A 159 -2.98 -20.48 -11.55
C LEU A 159 -4.04 -21.10 -10.61
N ARG A 160 -4.69 -22.17 -11.08
CA ARG A 160 -5.77 -22.85 -10.37
C ARG A 160 -5.41 -24.29 -10.05
N LEU A 161 -6.04 -24.81 -9.01
CA LEU A 161 -5.87 -26.19 -8.56
C LEU A 161 -6.77 -27.14 -9.34
N GLY A 162 -6.17 -28.18 -9.93
CA GLY A 162 -6.89 -29.32 -10.48
C GLY A 162 -7.34 -30.27 -9.37
N GLY A 163 -8.60 -30.69 -9.39
CA GLY A 163 -9.19 -31.45 -8.29
C GLY A 163 -10.25 -32.45 -8.72
N ARG A 164 -10.63 -33.32 -7.78
CA ARG A 164 -11.64 -34.37 -7.98
C ARG A 164 -13.08 -33.84 -8.03
N LEU A 165 -13.28 -32.56 -7.74
CA LEU A 165 -14.59 -31.90 -7.66
C LEU A 165 -15.03 -31.30 -9.01
N GLN A 166 -14.33 -31.59 -10.10
CA GLN A 166 -14.61 -31.02 -11.43
C GLN A 166 -16.04 -31.30 -11.97
N PHE A 167 -16.72 -32.33 -11.46
CA PHE A 167 -18.08 -32.71 -11.87
C PHE A 167 -19.14 -32.43 -10.80
N SER A 168 -18.82 -31.67 -9.75
CA SER A 168 -19.75 -31.39 -8.66
C SER A 168 -20.54 -30.11 -8.90
N GLU A 169 -21.78 -30.01 -8.41
CA GLU A 169 -22.65 -28.82 -8.56
C GLU A 169 -22.29 -27.69 -7.60
N ILE A 170 -21.01 -27.29 -7.56
CA ILE A 170 -20.51 -26.17 -6.76
C ILE A 170 -19.91 -25.10 -7.67
N PRO A 171 -19.78 -23.85 -7.18
CA PRO A 171 -19.20 -22.76 -7.97
C PRO A 171 -17.81 -23.10 -8.49
N PHE A 172 -17.50 -22.65 -9.71
CA PHE A 172 -16.24 -22.93 -10.39
C PHE A 172 -15.00 -22.54 -9.56
N ASP A 173 -15.05 -21.43 -8.84
CA ASP A 173 -13.95 -21.00 -7.96
C ASP A 173 -13.74 -21.92 -6.75
N THR A 174 -14.77 -22.61 -6.30
CA THR A 174 -14.68 -23.60 -5.22
C THR A 174 -14.20 -24.95 -5.75
N GLN A 175 -14.59 -25.33 -6.98
CA GLN A 175 -14.06 -26.51 -7.66
C GLN A 175 -12.55 -26.36 -7.94
N HIS A 176 -12.16 -25.16 -8.40
CA HIS A 176 -10.83 -24.84 -8.90
C HIS A 176 -10.28 -23.58 -8.23
N PRO A 177 -9.94 -23.67 -6.93
CA PRO A 177 -9.46 -22.53 -6.17
C PRO A 177 -8.10 -22.04 -6.69
N LEU A 178 -7.86 -20.74 -6.52
CA LEU A 178 -6.63 -20.07 -6.95
C LEU A 178 -5.46 -20.45 -6.03
N ILE A 179 -4.33 -20.86 -6.61
CA ILE A 179 -3.16 -21.27 -5.83
C ILE A 179 -2.35 -20.06 -5.40
N LEU A 180 -2.23 -19.84 -4.10
CA LEU A 180 -1.51 -18.68 -3.53
C LEU A 180 -0.34 -19.12 -2.64
N TYR A 181 0.73 -18.32 -2.64
CA TYR A 181 1.88 -18.56 -1.76
C TYR A 181 1.72 -17.83 -0.43
N GLY A 182 1.56 -18.59 0.66
CA GLY A 182 1.23 -18.04 1.98
C GLY A 182 2.29 -17.12 2.63
N ASN A 183 3.51 -17.06 2.09
CA ASN A 183 4.56 -16.19 2.61
C ASN A 183 4.57 -14.79 1.97
N HIS A 184 3.83 -14.58 0.88
CA HIS A 184 3.79 -13.27 0.22
C HIS A 184 3.00 -12.25 1.05
N PHE A 185 3.46 -11.00 1.10
CA PHE A 185 2.87 -9.97 1.97
C PHE A 185 1.42 -9.62 1.61
N PHE A 186 1.06 -9.62 0.32
CA PHE A 186 -0.34 -9.48 -0.13
C PHE A 186 -1.27 -10.54 0.49
N ILE A 187 -0.79 -11.79 0.56
CA ILE A 187 -1.55 -12.91 1.10
C ILE A 187 -1.67 -12.80 2.62
N HIS A 188 -0.65 -12.25 3.28
CA HIS A 188 -0.73 -11.92 4.70
C HIS A 188 -1.83 -10.88 4.99
N LEU A 189 -1.91 -9.80 4.18
CA LEU A 189 -2.98 -8.81 4.29
C LEU A 189 -4.37 -9.44 4.03
N LEU A 190 -4.48 -10.31 3.02
CA LEU A 190 -5.71 -11.06 2.73
C LEU A 190 -6.15 -11.91 3.94
N ILE A 191 -5.25 -12.71 4.50
CA ILE A 191 -5.52 -13.55 5.68
C ILE A 191 -5.95 -12.69 6.86
N GLN A 192 -5.25 -11.57 7.11
CA GLN A 192 -5.58 -10.66 8.20
C GLN A 192 -6.96 -10.03 8.01
N HIS A 193 -7.30 -9.61 6.78
CA HIS A 193 -8.61 -9.08 6.46
C HIS A 193 -9.71 -10.11 6.67
N THR A 194 -9.55 -11.34 6.19
CA THR A 194 -10.51 -12.42 6.44
C THR A 194 -10.65 -12.71 7.93
N HIS A 195 -9.55 -12.69 8.69
CA HIS A 195 -9.59 -12.91 10.13
C HIS A 195 -10.34 -11.81 10.90
N ILE A 196 -10.18 -10.54 10.52
CA ILE A 196 -10.93 -9.42 11.09
C ILE A 196 -12.41 -9.49 10.69
N ARG A 197 -12.70 -9.78 9.42
CA ARG A 197 -14.07 -9.94 8.90
C ARG A 197 -14.83 -11.05 9.61
N LEU A 198 -14.14 -12.14 9.95
CA LEU A 198 -14.69 -13.26 10.71
C LEU A 198 -14.57 -13.06 12.24
N HIS A 199 -14.50 -11.82 12.74
CA HIS A 199 -14.52 -11.50 14.17
C HIS A 199 -13.50 -12.27 15.02
N HIS A 200 -12.26 -12.36 14.53
CA HIS A 200 -11.14 -13.00 15.23
C HIS A 200 -11.28 -14.51 15.50
N LEU A 201 -12.11 -15.19 14.71
CA LEU A 201 -12.28 -16.64 14.81
C LEU A 201 -10.98 -17.42 14.55
N GLY A 202 -10.97 -18.67 15.02
CA GLY A 202 -9.80 -19.54 15.00
C GLY A 202 -9.30 -19.92 13.60
N VAL A 203 -8.08 -20.47 13.55
CA VAL A 203 -7.37 -20.86 12.31
C VAL A 203 -8.21 -21.77 11.41
N ARG A 204 -8.99 -22.71 11.99
CA ARG A 204 -9.82 -23.65 11.23
C ARG A 204 -10.90 -22.94 10.42
N ILE A 205 -11.55 -21.95 11.02
CA ILE A 205 -12.67 -21.23 10.39
C ILE A 205 -12.14 -20.33 9.29
N VAL A 206 -11.07 -19.57 9.57
CA VAL A 206 -10.40 -18.74 8.56
C VAL A 206 -9.90 -19.59 7.39
N LEU A 207 -9.34 -20.78 7.66
CA LEU A 207 -8.90 -21.70 6.61
C LEU A 207 -10.07 -22.21 5.77
N SER A 208 -11.19 -22.56 6.39
CA SER A 208 -12.40 -23.03 5.68
C SER A 208 -12.93 -21.94 4.76
N GLU A 209 -13.03 -20.71 5.26
CA GLU A 209 -13.48 -19.55 4.48
C GLU A 209 -12.57 -19.29 3.29
N LEU A 210 -11.25 -19.28 3.50
CA LEU A 210 -10.29 -19.05 2.41
C LEU A 210 -10.32 -20.18 1.38
N ARG A 211 -10.60 -21.43 1.78
CA ARG A 211 -10.66 -22.57 0.85
C ARG A 211 -11.86 -22.57 -0.10
N SER A 212 -12.86 -21.73 0.14
CA SER A 212 -13.97 -21.54 -0.81
C SER A 212 -13.52 -20.94 -2.14
N THR A 213 -12.39 -20.22 -2.13
CA THR A 213 -11.89 -19.40 -3.27
C THR A 213 -10.39 -19.56 -3.52
N PHE A 214 -9.60 -19.87 -2.49
CA PHE A 214 -8.15 -19.88 -2.53
C PHE A 214 -7.53 -21.14 -1.92
N TRP A 215 -6.52 -21.67 -2.61
CA TRP A 215 -5.64 -22.72 -2.10
C TRP A 215 -4.29 -22.13 -1.70
N ILE A 216 -4.17 -21.72 -0.44
CA ILE A 216 -2.91 -21.18 0.09
C ILE A 216 -1.97 -22.34 0.44
N LEU A 217 -0.78 -22.35 -0.16
CA LEU A 217 0.25 -23.34 0.16
C LEU A 217 0.66 -23.23 1.64
N ARG A 218 0.64 -24.38 2.34
CA ARG A 218 0.83 -24.44 3.80
C ARG A 218 -0.11 -23.48 4.54
N GLY A 219 -1.36 -23.38 4.07
CA GLY A 219 -2.35 -22.40 4.52
C GLY A 219 -2.56 -22.36 6.04
N ARG A 220 -2.63 -23.53 6.70
CA ARG A 220 -2.76 -23.58 8.17
C ARG A 220 -1.59 -22.90 8.88
N GLN A 221 -0.36 -23.12 8.41
CA GLN A 221 0.85 -22.51 8.95
C GLN A 221 0.87 -21.00 8.66
N ALA A 222 0.56 -20.60 7.43
CA ALA A 222 0.49 -19.19 7.05
C ALA A 222 -0.53 -18.41 7.88
N ILE A 223 -1.73 -18.96 8.07
CA ILE A 223 -2.78 -18.39 8.91
C ILE A 223 -2.36 -18.34 10.37
N LYS A 224 -1.81 -19.43 10.93
CA LYS A 224 -1.31 -19.43 12.31
C LYS A 224 -0.25 -18.34 12.53
N LYS A 225 0.69 -18.19 11.58
CA LYS A 225 1.73 -17.14 11.61
C LYS A 225 1.11 -15.75 11.55
N ALA A 226 0.09 -15.54 10.73
CA ALA A 226 -0.58 -14.27 10.61
C ALA A 226 -1.33 -13.88 11.90
N LEU A 227 -2.13 -14.80 12.44
CA LEU A 227 -2.91 -14.60 13.66
C LEU A 227 -2.02 -14.41 14.89
N HIS A 228 -0.88 -15.10 14.98
CA HIS A 228 0.05 -14.95 16.11
C HIS A 228 0.69 -13.55 16.18
N LYS A 229 0.84 -12.88 15.04
CA LYS A 229 1.36 -11.51 14.97
C LYS A 229 0.28 -10.46 15.30
N TYR A 230 -1.00 -10.81 15.21
CA TYR A 230 -2.08 -9.85 15.36
C TYR A 230 -2.30 -9.46 16.83
N LEU A 231 -2.09 -8.18 17.15
CA LEU A 231 -2.02 -7.68 18.52
C LEU A 231 -3.30 -7.95 19.34
N PRO A 232 -4.52 -7.63 18.88
CA PRO A 232 -5.74 -7.94 19.64
C PRO A 232 -5.86 -9.42 20.03
N CYS A 233 -5.52 -10.34 19.13
CA CYS A 233 -5.54 -11.78 19.42
C CYS A 233 -4.43 -12.19 20.39
N LYS A 234 -3.27 -11.54 20.32
CA LYS A 234 -2.16 -11.78 21.24
C LYS A 234 -2.53 -11.33 22.66
N LEU A 235 -3.17 -10.18 22.79
CA LEU A 235 -3.65 -9.65 24.07
C LEU A 235 -4.75 -10.55 24.65
N PHE A 236 -5.74 -10.94 23.84
CA PHE A 236 -6.83 -11.80 24.29
C PHE A 236 -6.35 -13.20 24.72
N LYS A 237 -5.28 -13.72 24.10
CA LYS A 237 -4.69 -15.03 24.44
C LYS A 237 -3.57 -14.94 25.48
N ALA A 238 -3.25 -13.75 25.98
CA ALA A 238 -2.20 -13.60 26.98
C ALA A 238 -2.60 -14.41 28.22
N LYS A 239 -1.69 -15.25 28.70
CA LYS A 239 -1.89 -15.96 29.96
C LYS A 239 -1.91 -14.93 31.09
N CYS A 240 -2.78 -15.13 32.08
CA CYS A 240 -2.70 -14.36 33.31
C CYS A 240 -1.29 -14.51 33.90
N GLY A 241 -0.73 -13.41 34.41
CA GLY A 241 0.52 -13.47 35.14
C GLY A 241 0.33 -14.39 36.34
N MET A 242 1.24 -15.35 36.53
CA MET A 242 1.25 -16.11 37.77
C MET A 242 1.88 -15.21 38.83
N GLN A 243 1.15 -14.93 39.90
CA GLN A 243 1.74 -14.28 41.07
C GLN A 243 2.78 -15.24 41.65
N ILE A 244 4.03 -14.80 41.71
CA ILE A 244 5.04 -15.48 42.51
C ILE A 244 4.75 -15.06 43.95
N GLU A 245 4.34 -16.01 44.79
CA GLU A 245 4.16 -15.74 46.22
C GLU A 245 5.53 -15.42 46.82
N ALA A 246 5.64 -14.25 47.43
CA ALA A 246 6.84 -13.91 48.19
C ALA A 246 6.93 -14.83 49.42
N PRO A 247 8.14 -15.24 49.84
CA PRO A 247 8.30 -16.00 51.07
C PRO A 247 7.73 -15.20 52.24
N LEU A 248 7.00 -15.89 53.13
CA LEU A 248 6.48 -15.26 54.35
C LEU A 248 7.65 -14.80 55.23
N PRO A 249 7.56 -13.60 55.85
CA PRO A 249 8.57 -13.13 56.78
C PRO A 249 8.64 -14.04 58.01
N SER A 250 9.83 -14.13 58.63
CA SER A 250 10.09 -14.96 59.82
C SER A 250 9.09 -14.69 60.95
N GLU A 251 8.68 -13.43 61.10
CA GLU A 251 7.73 -12.92 62.09
C GLU A 251 6.32 -13.55 61.95
N ARG A 252 5.97 -14.08 60.78
CA ARG A 252 4.70 -14.79 60.57
C ARG A 252 4.76 -16.30 60.81
N VAL A 253 5.95 -16.87 60.87
CA VAL A 253 6.14 -18.33 60.89
C VAL A 253 6.83 -18.84 62.16
N VAL A 254 7.56 -17.97 62.87
CA VAL A 254 8.22 -18.30 64.13
C VAL A 254 7.29 -17.98 65.29
N PRO A 255 7.02 -18.94 66.21
CA PRO A 255 6.25 -18.67 67.42
C PRO A 255 6.91 -17.60 68.30
N SER A 256 6.12 -16.63 68.77
CA SER A 256 6.57 -15.55 69.64
C SER A 256 5.66 -15.43 70.87
N ALA A 257 6.02 -14.60 71.86
CA ALA A 257 5.08 -14.26 72.93
C ALA A 257 3.93 -13.38 72.39
N LEU A 258 2.78 -13.40 73.09
CA LEU A 258 1.61 -12.58 72.73
C LEU A 258 1.99 -11.09 72.62
N PHE A 259 1.46 -10.42 71.60
CA PHE A 259 1.70 -9.00 71.28
C PHE A 259 3.15 -8.62 70.97
N THR A 260 4.06 -9.58 70.79
CA THR A 260 5.44 -9.29 70.32
C THR A 260 5.44 -8.74 68.90
N ILE A 261 4.55 -9.27 68.06
CA ILE A 261 4.42 -8.89 66.65
C ILE A 261 2.96 -8.48 66.44
N THR A 262 2.73 -7.20 66.18
CA THR A 262 1.39 -6.64 65.98
C THR A 262 1.25 -6.07 64.57
N GLY A 263 0.24 -6.54 63.86
CA GLY A 263 -0.20 -5.94 62.60
C GLY A 263 -1.15 -4.77 62.87
N ILE A 264 -0.99 -3.69 62.10
CA ILE A 264 -1.90 -2.55 62.09
C ILE A 264 -2.56 -2.51 60.72
N ASP A 265 -3.88 -2.43 60.68
CA ASP A 265 -4.63 -2.19 59.46
C ASP A 265 -5.59 -1.02 59.64
N PHE A 266 -5.85 -0.29 58.56
CA PHE A 266 -6.77 0.85 58.58
C PHE A 266 -7.96 0.54 57.68
N ALA A 267 -9.16 0.59 58.28
CA ALA A 267 -10.37 0.55 57.47
C ALA A 267 -10.49 1.85 56.65
N VAL A 268 -11.11 1.72 55.47
CA VAL A 268 -11.53 2.86 54.63
C VAL A 268 -12.34 3.85 55.48
N PRO A 269 -12.19 5.18 55.28
CA PRO A 269 -12.85 6.19 56.11
C PRO A 269 -14.36 5.97 56.18
N VAL A 270 -14.86 5.93 57.41
CA VAL A 270 -16.27 5.70 57.72
C VAL A 270 -16.91 7.03 58.09
N ASN A 271 -18.12 7.27 57.59
CA ASN A 271 -18.91 8.43 57.96
C ASN A 271 -19.43 8.27 59.39
N ILE A 272 -19.19 9.27 60.25
CA ILE A 272 -19.76 9.29 61.59
C ILE A 272 -20.91 10.31 61.63
N ARG A 273 -21.98 9.96 62.35
CA ARG A 273 -22.97 10.96 62.76
C ARG A 273 -22.40 11.82 63.87
N CYS A 274 -21.82 12.95 63.51
CA CYS A 274 -21.51 14.07 64.41
C CYS A 274 -22.55 15.20 64.22
N LEU A 275 -22.53 16.19 65.11
CA LEU A 275 -23.33 17.43 64.99
C LEU A 275 -23.04 18.23 63.70
N LYS A 276 -21.94 17.92 62.99
CA LYS A 276 -21.58 18.47 61.69
C LYS A 276 -21.79 17.43 60.57
N PRO A 277 -22.29 17.82 59.39
CA PRO A 277 -22.83 16.89 58.40
C PRO A 277 -21.80 16.06 57.59
N ARG A 278 -20.47 16.16 57.85
CA ARG A 278 -19.43 15.49 57.03
C ARG A 278 -18.13 15.15 57.77
N ASP A 279 -18.21 14.58 58.98
CA ASP A 279 -16.99 14.09 59.65
C ASP A 279 -16.73 12.62 59.27
N THR A 280 -15.56 12.37 58.66
CA THR A 280 -15.04 11.03 58.39
C THR A 280 -14.03 10.65 59.46
N ALA A 281 -14.03 9.38 59.88
CA ALA A 281 -12.96 8.85 60.72
C ALA A 281 -12.41 7.55 60.18
N TYR A 282 -11.17 7.28 60.55
CA TYR A 282 -10.49 6.03 60.28
C TYR A 282 -10.59 5.13 61.50
N LYS A 283 -10.72 3.82 61.26
CA LYS A 283 -10.62 2.81 62.30
C LYS A 283 -9.27 2.12 62.14
N ALA A 284 -8.42 2.20 63.16
CA ALA A 284 -7.19 1.43 63.23
C ALA A 284 -7.48 0.09 63.94
N LEU A 285 -7.19 -1.01 63.28
CA LEU A 285 -7.29 -2.37 63.81
C LEU A 285 -5.90 -2.85 64.19
N PHE A 286 -5.73 -3.24 65.46
CA PHE A 286 -4.51 -3.85 65.96
C PHE A 286 -4.75 -5.35 66.14
N THR A 287 -3.95 -6.17 65.48
CA THR A 287 -4.05 -7.64 65.56
C THR A 287 -2.70 -8.23 65.98
N CYS A 288 -2.74 -9.17 66.91
CA CYS A 288 -1.56 -9.97 67.26
C CYS A 288 -1.30 -10.97 66.13
N ALA A 289 -0.08 -11.00 65.59
CA ALA A 289 0.30 -11.89 64.50
C ALA A 289 0.70 -13.30 64.98
N THR A 290 0.81 -13.49 66.30
CA THR A 290 1.09 -14.78 66.93
C THR A 290 -0.13 -15.70 66.84
N THR A 291 0.03 -16.88 66.26
CA THR A 291 -0.99 -17.95 66.22
C THR A 291 -0.60 -19.07 67.18
#